data_AF-A0ABD4DKP6-F1
#
_entry.id   AF-A0ABD4DKP6-F1
#
_cell.length_a   1.000
_cell.length_b   1.000
_cell.length_c   1.000
_cell.angle_alpha   90.00
_cell.angle_beta   90.00
_cell.angle_gamma   90.00
#
_symmetry.space_group_name_H-M   'P 1'
#
loop_
_entity.id
_entity.type
_entity.pdbx_description
1 polymer ?
#
loop_
_entity_poly.entity_id
_entity_poly.type
_entity_poly.pdbx_seq_one_letter_code
_entity_poly.pdbx_strand_id
1 'polypeptide(L)'
;MKTRLAVIIVLLSNITVFAQTLVSPQIKTDFEGTWVYKRKHYSSTIILKFEKGKDYANFIDVGTGEAPEEHFRAQIKNGKLIIPPYYHRNDSKIEMKVIKGKLYFRQQLVLWDKNNNPVEIANAPVIVKIFKRLKK
;
A
#
# COMPACT_ATOMS: atom_id res chain seq x y z
N MET A 1 -8.21 51.85 19.37
CA MET A 1 -8.64 50.60 18.69
C MET A 1 -7.51 50.03 17.83
N LYS A 2 -6.47 49.39 18.38
CA LYS A 2 -5.44 48.70 17.57
C LYS A 2 -4.84 47.43 18.22
N THR A 3 -5.08 47.19 19.51
CA THR A 3 -4.50 46.07 20.26
C THR A 3 -5.37 44.82 20.36
N ARG A 4 -6.64 44.86 19.92
CA ARG A 4 -7.55 43.69 20.00
C ARG A 4 -7.49 42.74 18.79
N LEU A 5 -6.95 43.19 17.65
CA LEU A 5 -6.85 42.35 16.44
C LEU A 5 -5.70 41.33 16.52
N ALA A 6 -4.61 41.65 17.22
CA ALA A 6 -3.42 40.79 17.26
C ALA A 6 -3.66 39.48 18.04
N VAL A 7 -4.52 39.50 19.06
CA VAL A 7 -4.79 38.33 19.91
C VAL A 7 -5.60 37.24 19.18
N ILE A 8 -6.42 37.63 18.20
CA ILE A 8 -7.26 36.68 17.45
C ILE A 8 -6.43 35.88 16.43
N ILE A 9 -5.38 36.48 15.85
CA ILE A 9 -4.52 35.83 14.85
C ILE A 9 -3.63 34.76 15.47
N VAL A 10 -3.14 34.97 16.71
CA VAL A 10 -2.29 34.01 17.43
C VAL A 10 -3.07 32.80 17.96
N LEU A 11 -4.38 32.94 18.20
CA LEU A 11 -5.23 31.79 18.57
C LEU A 11 -5.55 30.88 17.39
N LEU A 12 -5.63 31.41 16.16
CA LEU A 12 -5.95 30.63 14.96
C LEU A 12 -4.76 29.83 14.41
N SER A 13 -3.52 30.21 14.72
CA SER A 13 -2.32 29.49 14.26
C SER A 13 -2.03 28.18 15.00
N ASN A 14 -2.76 27.88 16.09
CA ASN A 14 -2.54 26.65 16.88
C ASN A 14 -3.51 25.51 16.55
N ILE A 15 -4.42 25.67 15.58
CA ILE A 15 -5.40 24.63 15.21
C ILE A 15 -4.87 23.68 14.13
N THR A 16 -3.79 24.05 13.46
CA THR A 16 -3.13 23.19 12.47
C THR A 16 -1.93 22.52 13.12
N VAL A 17 -2.08 21.29 13.61
CA VAL A 17 -1.10 20.18 13.57
C VAL A 17 -1.55 19.17 14.63
N PHE A 18 -2.67 18.47 14.42
CA PHE A 18 -2.93 17.13 14.97
C PHE A 18 -3.98 16.38 14.14
N ALA A 19 -4.02 16.63 12.83
CA ALA A 19 -4.49 15.59 11.92
C ALA A 19 -3.39 14.50 11.88
N GLN A 20 -3.27 13.73 12.95
CA GLN A 20 -2.73 12.37 12.81
C GLN A 20 -3.58 11.77 11.69
N THR A 21 -2.95 11.49 10.55
CA THR A 21 -3.59 10.98 9.34
C THR A 21 -4.18 9.60 9.65
N LEU A 22 -5.32 9.59 10.33
CA LEU A 22 -6.16 8.43 10.49
C LEU A 22 -6.54 8.04 9.07
N VAL A 23 -5.98 6.92 8.63
CA VAL A 23 -6.30 6.35 7.33
C VAL A 23 -7.81 6.24 7.25
N SER A 24 -8.40 6.85 6.22
CA SER A 24 -9.84 6.83 6.02
C SER A 24 -10.35 5.39 6.10
N PRO A 25 -11.37 5.11 6.95
CA PRO A 25 -11.97 3.78 7.05
C PRO A 25 -12.35 3.20 5.68
N GLN A 26 -12.77 4.06 4.75
CA GLN A 26 -13.11 3.68 3.38
C GLN A 26 -11.93 3.02 2.65
N ILE A 27 -10.71 3.54 2.80
CA ILE A 27 -9.52 2.96 2.16
C ILE A 27 -9.32 1.53 2.68
N LYS A 28 -9.46 1.31 3.99
CA LYS A 28 -9.33 -0.03 4.57
C LYS A 28 -10.36 -0.98 3.95
N THR A 29 -11.63 -0.59 3.92
CA THR A 29 -12.72 -1.37 3.31
C THR A 29 -12.51 -1.65 1.81
N ASP A 30 -11.95 -0.69 1.07
CA ASP A 30 -11.68 -0.82 -0.36
C ASP A 30 -10.57 -1.83 -0.66
N PHE A 31 -9.61 -2.00 0.25
CA PHE A 31 -8.51 -2.96 0.09
C PHE A 31 -8.79 -4.32 0.74
N GLU A 32 -9.49 -4.35 1.86
CA GLU A 32 -9.67 -5.56 2.67
C GLU A 32 -10.41 -6.66 1.90
N GLY A 33 -9.90 -7.88 2.01
CA GLY A 33 -10.48 -9.07 1.42
C GLY A 33 -9.49 -9.94 0.64
N THR A 34 -10.04 -10.94 -0.03
CA THR A 34 -9.31 -11.88 -0.86
C THR A 34 -9.41 -11.46 -2.32
N TRP A 35 -8.28 -11.43 -3.01
CA TRP A 35 -8.17 -10.98 -4.38
C TRP A 35 -7.52 -12.07 -5.22
N VAL A 36 -8.10 -12.36 -6.38
CA VAL A 36 -7.64 -13.43 -7.25
C VAL A 36 -7.29 -12.88 -8.63
N TYR A 37 -6.10 -13.21 -9.09
CA TYR A 37 -5.63 -13.03 -10.46
C TYR A 37 -5.70 -14.38 -11.16
N LYS A 38 -6.44 -14.47 -12.27
CA LYS A 38 -6.56 -15.71 -13.06
C LYS A 38 -5.96 -15.51 -14.44
N ARG A 39 -5.12 -16.44 -14.87
CA ARG A 39 -4.73 -16.68 -16.27
C ARG A 39 -5.18 -18.08 -16.69
N LYS A 40 -5.02 -18.40 -17.98
CA LYS A 40 -5.44 -19.68 -18.57
C LYS A 40 -4.87 -20.91 -17.84
N HIS A 41 -3.66 -20.83 -17.32
CA HIS A 41 -2.94 -21.97 -16.74
C HIS A 41 -2.46 -21.75 -15.30
N TYR A 42 -2.79 -20.62 -14.68
CA TYR A 42 -2.43 -20.37 -13.28
C TYR A 42 -3.35 -19.33 -12.65
N SER A 43 -3.45 -19.38 -11.33
CA SER A 43 -4.04 -18.33 -10.51
C SER A 43 -3.09 -17.92 -9.40
N SER A 44 -3.14 -16.64 -9.04
CA SER A 44 -2.46 -16.10 -7.86
C SER A 44 -3.50 -15.47 -6.96
N THR A 45 -3.42 -15.76 -5.67
CA THR A 45 -4.33 -15.23 -4.66
C THR A 45 -3.55 -14.38 -3.67
N ILE A 46 -4.09 -13.20 -3.36
CA ILE A 46 -3.56 -12.33 -2.31
C ILE A 46 -4.67 -12.00 -1.31
N ILE A 47 -4.30 -11.91 -0.03
CA ILE A 47 -5.22 -11.55 1.05
C ILE A 47 -4.71 -10.27 1.71
N LEU A 48 -5.59 -9.29 1.83
CA LEU A 48 -5.33 -8.02 2.49
C LEU A 48 -6.19 -7.93 3.75
N LYS A 49 -5.55 -7.78 4.92
CA LYS A 49 -6.22 -7.64 6.23
C LYS A 49 -5.73 -6.38 6.93
N PHE A 50 -6.62 -5.68 7.62
CA PHE A 50 -6.25 -4.57 8.50
C PHE A 50 -6.50 -4.95 9.96
N GLU A 51 -5.51 -4.68 10.81
CA GLU A 51 -5.68 -4.82 12.25
C GLU A 51 -6.27 -3.55 12.85
N LYS A 52 -7.09 -3.70 13.90
CA LYS A 52 -7.68 -2.58 14.62
C LYS A 52 -6.58 -1.69 15.20
N GLY A 53 -6.67 -0.38 14.95
CA GLY A 53 -5.70 0.60 15.42
C GLY A 53 -4.36 0.61 14.68
N LYS A 54 -4.18 -0.23 13.65
CA LYS A 54 -2.97 -0.20 12.80
C LYS A 54 -3.20 0.65 11.55
N ASP A 55 -2.10 1.21 11.05
CA ASP A 55 -2.00 2.07 9.87
C ASP A 55 -1.37 1.36 8.65
N TYR A 56 -1.16 0.05 8.76
CA TYR A 56 -0.70 -0.83 7.69
C TYR A 56 -1.70 -1.95 7.39
N ALA A 57 -1.60 -2.53 6.20
CA ALA A 57 -2.26 -3.78 5.85
C ALA A 57 -1.29 -4.95 6.02
N ASN A 58 -1.77 -6.07 6.56
CA ASN A 58 -1.12 -7.36 6.39
C ASN A 58 -1.43 -7.86 4.98
N PHE A 59 -0.39 -7.93 4.16
CA PHE A 59 -0.43 -8.51 2.82
C PHE A 59 0.08 -9.94 2.89
N ILE A 60 -0.72 -10.87 2.38
CA ILE A 60 -0.41 -12.29 2.34
C ILE A 60 -0.45 -12.70 0.87
N ASP A 61 0.69 -13.07 0.30
CA ASP A 61 0.77 -13.69 -1.02
C ASP A 61 0.64 -15.21 -0.85
N VAL A 62 -0.52 -15.73 -1.23
CA VAL A 62 -0.79 -17.17 -1.21
C VAL A 62 -0.25 -17.83 -2.49
N GLY A 63 0.04 -17.04 -3.53
CA GLY A 63 0.47 -17.57 -4.82
C GLY A 63 -0.56 -18.55 -5.40
N THR A 64 -0.07 -19.69 -5.89
CA THR A 64 -0.87 -20.80 -6.39
C THR A 64 -1.39 -21.72 -5.28
N GLY A 65 -0.92 -21.55 -4.03
CA GLY A 65 -1.15 -22.47 -2.91
C GLY A 65 -0.17 -23.66 -2.86
N GLU A 66 0.79 -23.75 -3.79
CA GLU A 66 1.80 -24.81 -3.81
C GLU A 66 3.06 -24.44 -3.01
N ALA A 67 3.43 -23.15 -3.02
CA ALA A 67 4.52 -22.61 -2.24
C ALA A 67 4.02 -22.07 -0.90
N PRO A 68 4.89 -21.98 0.13
CA PRO A 68 4.54 -21.31 1.39
C PRO A 68 4.09 -19.87 1.15
N GLU A 69 3.12 -19.42 1.95
CA GLU A 69 2.62 -18.05 1.87
C GLU A 69 3.70 -17.04 2.28
N GLU A 70 3.77 -15.92 1.58
CA GLU A 70 4.65 -14.81 1.96
C GLU A 70 3.87 -13.68 2.63
N HIS A 71 4.44 -13.13 3.69
CA HIS A 71 3.80 -12.09 4.49
C HIS A 71 4.59 -10.79 4.47
N PHE A 72 3.89 -9.70 4.17
CA PHE A 72 4.44 -8.35 4.14
C PHE A 72 3.54 -7.37 4.87
N ARG A 73 4.13 -6.29 5.37
CA ARG A 73 3.38 -5.11 5.84
C ARG A 73 3.33 -4.09 4.72
N ALA A 74 2.12 -3.82 4.21
CA ALA A 74 1.91 -2.78 3.21
C ALA A 74 1.49 -1.47 3.89
N GLN A 75 2.28 -0.42 3.69
CA GLN A 75 2.02 0.89 4.25
C GLN A 75 1.00 1.65 3.41
N ILE A 76 0.12 2.40 4.06
CA ILE A 76 -0.85 3.26 3.35
C ILE A 76 -0.20 4.61 3.06
N LYS A 77 -0.07 4.96 1.78
CA LYS A 77 0.45 6.25 1.32
C LYS A 77 -0.40 6.77 0.17
N ASN A 78 -0.97 7.96 0.31
CA ASN A 78 -1.76 8.64 -0.73
C ASN A 78 -2.87 7.76 -1.34
N GLY A 79 -3.60 7.02 -0.49
CA GLY A 79 -4.68 6.12 -0.93
C GLY A 79 -4.23 4.84 -1.65
N LYS A 80 -2.92 4.53 -1.61
CA LYS A 80 -2.33 3.28 -2.11
C LYS A 80 -1.78 2.46 -0.96
N LEU A 81 -1.68 1.15 -1.17
CA LEU A 81 -0.81 0.29 -0.35
C LEU A 81 0.55 0.15 -1.03
N ILE A 82 1.61 0.30 -0.25
CA ILE A 82 3.01 0.26 -0.72
C ILE A 82 3.76 -0.77 0.11
N ILE A 83 4.40 -1.72 -0.57
CA ILE A 83 5.40 -2.60 0.04
C ILE A 83 6.75 -2.17 -0.54
N PRO A 84 7.69 -1.67 0.28
CA PRO A 84 9.02 -1.34 -0.20
C PRO A 84 9.78 -2.60 -0.62
N PRO A 85 10.81 -2.48 -1.45
CA PRO A 85 11.69 -3.61 -1.73
C PRO A 85 12.44 -4.02 -0.45
N TYR A 86 12.56 -5.33 -0.22
CA TYR A 86 13.39 -5.89 0.83
C TYR A 86 14.38 -6.88 0.19
N TYR A 87 15.66 -6.67 0.45
CA TYR A 87 16.73 -7.47 -0.14
C TYR A 87 16.53 -8.97 0.16
N HIS A 88 16.62 -9.81 -0.88
CA HIS A 88 16.40 -11.27 -0.79
C HIS A 88 15.01 -11.73 -0.30
N ARG A 89 14.04 -10.81 -0.23
CA ARG A 89 12.65 -11.10 0.16
C ARG A 89 11.70 -10.71 -0.97
N ASN A 90 11.83 -9.47 -1.45
CA ASN A 90 11.15 -9.00 -2.65
C ASN A 90 12.04 -7.94 -3.31
N ASP A 91 12.68 -8.31 -4.41
CA ASP A 91 13.53 -7.42 -5.21
C ASP A 91 12.69 -6.48 -6.09
N SER A 92 11.57 -6.00 -5.55
CA SER A 92 10.62 -5.17 -6.25
C SER A 92 9.86 -4.27 -5.28
N LYS A 93 9.68 -3.02 -5.70
CA LYS A 93 8.69 -2.11 -5.11
C LYS A 93 7.31 -2.52 -5.60
N ILE A 94 6.39 -2.76 -4.67
CA ILE A 94 5.00 -3.11 -4.98
C ILE A 94 4.11 -1.95 -4.59
N GLU A 95 3.28 -1.50 -5.53
CA GLU A 95 2.22 -0.54 -5.30
C GLU A 95 0.87 -1.14 -5.65
N MET A 96 -0.11 -0.93 -4.79
CA MET A 96 -1.47 -1.41 -5.00
C MET A 96 -2.47 -0.27 -4.91
N LYS A 97 -3.41 -0.24 -5.85
CA LYS A 97 -4.52 0.71 -5.88
C LYS A 97 -5.82 0.01 -6.21
N VAL A 98 -6.88 0.33 -5.50
CA VAL A 98 -8.23 -0.12 -5.83
C VAL A 98 -8.88 0.92 -6.73
N ILE A 99 -9.33 0.48 -7.91
CA ILE A 99 -10.00 1.34 -8.89
C ILE A 99 -11.23 0.59 -9.38
N LYS A 100 -12.43 1.15 -9.19
CA LYS A 100 -13.70 0.56 -9.60
C LYS A 100 -13.85 -0.91 -9.13
N GLY A 101 -13.49 -1.18 -7.87
CA GLY A 101 -13.59 -2.52 -7.26
C GLY A 101 -12.58 -3.56 -7.75
N LYS A 102 -11.57 -3.17 -8.54
CA LYS A 102 -10.46 -4.03 -8.97
C LYS A 102 -9.17 -3.58 -8.30
N LEU A 103 -8.34 -4.54 -7.91
CA LEU A 103 -7.05 -4.26 -7.30
C LEU A 103 -5.97 -4.28 -8.37
N TYR A 104 -5.41 -3.11 -8.66
CA TYR A 104 -4.29 -2.93 -9.55
C TYR A 104 -3.02 -3.13 -8.75
N PHE A 105 -2.32 -4.22 -9.02
CA PHE A 105 -1.05 -4.60 -8.40
C PHE A 105 0.07 -4.27 -9.38
N ARG A 106 0.92 -3.30 -9.02
CA ARG A 106 2.04 -2.83 -9.82
C ARG A 106 3.33 -3.26 -9.13
N GLN A 107 4.16 -4.01 -9.83
CA GLN A 107 5.46 -4.45 -9.37
C GLN A 107 6.54 -3.83 -10.26
N GLN A 108 7.49 -3.15 -9.65
CA GLN A 108 8.61 -2.52 -10.31
C GLN A 108 9.90 -3.09 -9.71
N LEU A 109 10.73 -3.71 -10.56
CA LEU A 109 12.00 -4.30 -10.14
C LEU A 109 12.96 -3.20 -9.66
N VAL A 110 13.73 -3.51 -8.63
CA VAL A 110 14.83 -2.66 -8.16
C VAL A 110 16.15 -3.41 -8.29
N LEU A 111 17.24 -2.67 -8.49
CA LEU A 111 18.58 -3.22 -8.32
C LEU A 111 19.05 -2.94 -6.91
N TRP A 112 20.11 -3.63 -6.51
CA TRP A 112 20.74 -3.46 -5.22
C TRP A 112 22.16 -2.98 -5.42
N ASP A 113 22.56 -1.97 -4.65
CA ASP A 113 23.97 -1.59 -4.57
C ASP A 113 24.77 -2.59 -3.71
N LYS A 114 26.09 -2.37 -3.63
CA LYS A 114 27.00 -3.19 -2.81
C LYS A 114 26.69 -3.17 -1.29
N ASN A 115 25.88 -2.23 -0.83
CA ASN A 115 25.49 -2.05 0.57
C ASN A 115 24.05 -2.55 0.82
N ASN A 116 23.44 -3.25 -0.15
CA ASN A 116 22.06 -3.72 -0.12
C ASN A 116 21.01 -2.61 -0.02
N ASN A 117 21.32 -1.42 -0.54
CA ASN A 117 20.31 -0.37 -0.72
C ASN A 117 19.63 -0.51 -2.08
N PRO A 118 18.31 -0.27 -2.16
CA PRO A 118 17.60 -0.32 -3.43
C PRO A 118 18.02 0.86 -4.31
N VAL A 119 18.39 0.58 -5.54
CA VAL A 119 18.71 1.55 -6.58
C VAL A 119 17.52 1.66 -7.53
N GLU A 120 16.95 2.86 -7.62
CA GLU A 120 15.88 3.13 -8.58
C GLU A 120 16.44 3.15 -10.01
N ILE A 121 15.86 2.34 -10.88
CA ILE A 121 16.20 2.32 -12.30
C ILE A 121 15.22 3.25 -13.02
N ALA A 122 15.74 4.25 -13.72
CA ALA A 122 14.94 5.06 -14.62
C ALA A 122 14.29 4.16 -15.69
N ASN A 123 12.97 4.28 -15.88
CA ASN A 123 12.20 3.46 -16.81
C ASN A 123 12.27 1.93 -16.54
N ALA A 124 12.44 1.52 -15.28
CA ALA A 124 12.39 0.10 -14.90
C ALA A 124 11.13 -0.58 -15.47
N PRO A 125 11.23 -1.84 -15.96
CA PRO A 125 10.07 -2.61 -16.35
C PRO A 125 9.04 -2.70 -15.22
N VAL A 126 7.78 -2.49 -15.58
CA VAL A 126 6.66 -2.52 -14.64
C VAL A 126 5.72 -3.65 -15.04
N ILE A 127 5.52 -4.59 -14.12
CA ILE A 127 4.52 -5.64 -14.27
C ILE A 127 3.24 -5.17 -13.58
N VAL A 128 2.11 -5.20 -14.32
CA VAL A 128 0.80 -4.89 -13.77
C VAL A 128 -0.08 -6.14 -13.80
N LYS A 129 -0.61 -6.52 -12.63
CA LYS A 129 -1.63 -7.56 -12.46
C LYS A 129 -2.91 -6.90 -11.96
N ILE A 130 -4.05 -7.27 -12.55
CA ILE A 130 -5.36 -6.75 -12.15
C ILE A 130 -6.13 -7.88 -11.50
N PHE A 131 -6.24 -7.83 -10.18
CA PHE A 131 -6.95 -8.82 -9.40
C PHE A 131 -8.43 -8.45 -9.29
N LYS A 132 -9.28 -9.48 -9.23
CA LYS A 132 -10.71 -9.35 -8.92
C LYS A 132 -10.94 -9.76 -7.47
N ARG A 133 -11.79 -9.02 -6.77
CA ARG A 133 -12.19 -9.39 -5.42
C ARG A 133 -13.00 -10.68 -5.48
N LEU A 134 -12.63 -11.67 -4.67
CA LEU A 134 -13.44 -12.86 -4.48
C LEU A 134 -14.65 -12.44 -3.63
N LYS A 135 -15.86 -12.60 -4.17
CA LYS A 135 -17.07 -12.43 -3.36
C LYS A 135 -17.13 -13.60 -2.37
N LYS A 136 -17.42 -13.29 -1.11
CA LYS A 136 -17.81 -14.31 -0.13
C LYS A 136 -19.10 -14.98 -0.59
#